data_AF-A0A643CCS9-F1
#
_entry.id   AF-A0A643CCS9-F1
#
_cell.length_a   1.000
_cell.length_b   1.000
_cell.length_c   1.000
_cell.angle_alpha   90.00
_cell.angle_beta   90.00
_cell.angle_gamma   90.00
#
_symmetry.space_group_name_H-M   'P 1'
#
loop_
_entity.id
_entity.type
_entity.pdbx_description
1 polymer ?
#
loop_
_entity_poly.entity_id
_entity_poly.type
_entity_poly.pdbx_seq_one_letter_code
_entity_poly.pdbx_strand_id
1 'polypeptide(L)'
;DTPTSDDLEQFAKQFKQRRIKLGFTQADVGLALGTLYGNGRKRKKRTSIEVSVKGALESHFLKCPKPSAQEITSLADSLQLEKEVVRVWFCNRRQKEKRMTPPGGTLPGAEDVYGGSRDTPPHHGVQTPVQ
;
A
#
# COMPACT_ATOMS: atom_id res chain seq x y z
N ASP A 1 -14.28 19.79 10.96
CA ASP A 1 -13.25 19.93 9.90
C ASP A 1 -12.58 18.60 9.62
N THR A 2 -12.41 18.25 8.34
CA THR A 2 -11.69 17.03 7.91
C THR A 2 -10.24 17.38 7.58
N PRO A 3 -9.23 16.66 8.12
CA PRO A 3 -7.82 16.96 7.85
C PRO A 3 -7.48 16.81 6.38
N THR A 4 -6.62 17.69 5.87
CA THR A 4 -6.17 17.66 4.47
C THR A 4 -5.11 16.57 4.24
N SER A 5 -4.78 16.29 2.98
CA SER A 5 -3.71 15.35 2.64
C SER A 5 -2.36 15.79 3.21
N ASP A 6 -2.05 17.10 3.17
CA ASP A 6 -0.83 17.67 3.72
C ASP A 6 -0.74 17.55 5.25
N ASP A 7 -1.85 17.76 5.96
CA ASP A 7 -1.89 17.61 7.42
C ASP A 7 -1.56 16.16 7.84
N LEU A 8 -2.15 15.19 7.13
CA LEU A 8 -1.90 13.77 7.36
C LEU A 8 -0.45 13.38 7.05
N GLU A 9 0.13 13.95 5.99
CA GLU A 9 1.53 13.69 5.63
C GLU A 9 2.49 14.28 6.66
N GLN A 10 2.25 15.52 7.11
CA GLN A 10 3.05 16.16 8.16
C GLN A 10 2.97 15.38 9.48
N PHE A 11 1.77 14.96 9.87
CA PHE A 11 1.59 14.11 11.04
C PHE A 11 2.37 12.80 10.91
N ALA A 12 2.26 12.11 9.77
CA ALA A 12 2.97 10.86 9.53
C ALA A 12 4.50 11.02 9.62
N LYS A 13 5.05 12.13 9.10
CA LYS A 13 6.48 12.47 9.19
C LYS A 13 6.90 12.72 10.64
N GLN A 14 6.20 13.61 11.35
CA GLN A 14 6.49 13.94 12.75
C GLN A 14 6.37 12.72 13.66
N PHE A 15 5.31 11.92 13.49
CA PHE A 15 5.08 10.71 14.25
C PHE A 15 6.20 9.68 14.05
N LYS A 16 6.60 9.44 12.79
CA LYS A 16 7.70 8.52 12.46
C LYS A 16 9.00 8.98 13.11
N GLN A 17 9.33 10.27 13.00
CA GLN A 17 10.55 10.84 13.59
C GLN A 17 10.53 10.73 15.12
N ARG A 18 9.42 11.11 15.76
CA ARG A 18 9.25 11.03 17.23
C ARG A 18 9.37 9.59 17.72
N ARG A 19 8.71 8.65 17.03
CA ARG A 19 8.78 7.21 17.33
C ARG A 19 10.22 6.70 17.32
N ILE A 20 10.97 7.00 16.25
CA ILE A 20 12.37 6.56 16.10
C ILE A 20 13.26 7.24 17.14
N LYS A 21 13.09 8.55 17.37
CA LYS A 21 13.85 9.31 18.36
C LYS A 21 13.69 8.77 19.78
N LEU A 22 12.51 8.22 20.10
CA LEU A 22 12.22 7.58 21.38
C LEU A 22 12.60 6.08 21.41
N GLY A 23 13.20 5.55 20.34
CA GLY A 23 13.64 4.16 20.27
C GLY A 23 12.52 3.13 20.08
N PHE A 24 11.30 3.55 19.76
CA PHE A 24 10.19 2.62 19.55
C PHE A 24 10.19 2.04 18.15
N THR A 25 9.95 0.74 18.05
CA THR A 25 9.71 0.08 16.76
C THR A 25 8.26 0.27 16.31
N GLN A 26 7.98 -0.04 15.04
CA GLN A 26 6.61 -0.06 14.55
C GLN A 26 5.74 -1.11 15.28
N ALA A 27 6.34 -2.23 15.67
CA ALA A 27 5.64 -3.30 16.36
C ALA A 27 5.22 -2.86 17.77
N ASP A 28 6.11 -2.17 18.50
CA ASP A 28 5.87 -1.68 19.86
C ASP A 28 4.67 -0.73 19.90
N VAL A 29 4.67 0.24 18.98
CA VAL A 29 3.56 1.20 18.84
C VAL A 29 2.26 0.47 18.48
N GLY A 30 2.32 -0.49 17.55
CA GLY A 30 1.15 -1.28 17.15
C GLY A 30 0.56 -2.12 18.29
N LEU A 31 1.41 -2.68 19.15
CA LEU A 31 0.99 -3.45 20.32
C LEU A 31 0.40 -2.55 21.42
N ALA A 32 1.04 -1.41 21.69
CA ALA A 32 0.56 -0.44 22.67
C ALA A 32 -0.83 0.10 22.29
N LEU A 33 -1.03 0.48 21.02
CA LEU A 33 -2.34 0.90 20.52
C LEU A 33 -3.37 -0.23 20.58
N GLY A 34 -2.97 -1.47 20.29
CA GLY A 34 -3.83 -2.64 20.43
C GLY A 34 -4.27 -2.90 21.86
N THR A 35 -3.43 -2.56 22.85
CA THR A 35 -3.73 -2.69 24.29
C THR A 35 -4.66 -1.58 24.78
N LEU A 36 -4.41 -0.34 24.34
CA LEU A 36 -5.18 0.83 24.78
C LEU A 36 -6.58 0.92 24.13
N TYR A 37 -6.71 0.49 22.87
CA TYR A 37 -7.93 0.69 22.07
C TYR A 37 -8.55 -0.59 21.50
N GLY A 38 -7.88 -1.74 21.62
CA GLY A 38 -8.42 -3.02 21.17
C GLY A 38 -9.14 -3.73 22.31
N ASN A 39 -10.46 -3.88 22.23
CA ASN A 39 -11.31 -4.66 23.16
C ASN A 39 -10.96 -6.17 23.22
N GLY A 40 -9.73 -6.56 23.59
CA GLY A 40 -9.32 -7.95 23.85
C GLY A 40 -9.46 -8.92 22.66
N ARG A 41 -9.83 -8.45 21.46
CA ARG A 41 -10.01 -9.30 20.27
C ARG A 41 -8.64 -9.72 19.75
N LYS A 42 -8.20 -10.91 20.15
CA LYS A 42 -7.00 -11.56 19.62
C LYS A 42 -7.09 -11.59 18.09
N ARG A 43 -6.12 -10.97 17.39
CA ARG A 43 -6.04 -11.03 15.92
C ARG A 43 -6.01 -12.50 15.49
N LYS A 44 -6.90 -12.88 14.58
CA LYS A 44 -6.95 -14.23 14.00
C LYS A 44 -5.62 -14.47 13.27
N LYS A 45 -5.02 -15.67 13.42
CA LYS A 45 -3.79 -16.02 12.69
C LYS A 45 -4.06 -15.88 11.19
N ARG A 46 -3.12 -15.26 10.49
CA ARG A 46 -3.22 -14.98 9.06
C ARG A 46 -2.97 -16.26 8.27
N THR A 47 -3.86 -16.60 7.33
CA THR A 47 -3.59 -17.60 6.30
C THR A 47 -2.57 -17.04 5.32
N SER A 48 -1.43 -17.73 5.13
CA SER A 48 -0.46 -17.39 4.11
C SER A 48 -0.93 -17.95 2.77
N ILE A 49 -0.96 -17.11 1.74
CA ILE A 49 -1.31 -17.52 0.37
C ILE A 49 -0.01 -17.60 -0.40
N GLU A 50 0.27 -18.75 -1.01
CA GLU A 50 1.49 -18.95 -1.79
C GLU A 50 1.57 -18.01 -3.00
N VAL A 51 2.80 -17.77 -3.47
CA VAL A 51 3.06 -16.87 -4.61
C VAL A 51 2.36 -17.36 -5.88
N SER A 52 2.40 -18.66 -6.16
CA SER A 52 1.74 -19.28 -7.31
C SER A 52 0.22 -19.08 -7.27
N VAL A 53 -0.39 -19.29 -6.10
CA VAL A 53 -1.83 -19.12 -5.88
C VAL A 53 -2.22 -17.64 -6.02
N LYS A 54 -1.40 -16.73 -5.50
CA LYS A 54 -1.60 -15.28 -5.68
C LYS A 54 -1.56 -14.90 -7.16
N GLY A 55 -0.64 -15.46 -7.94
CA GLY A 55 -0.56 -15.23 -9.39
C GLY A 55 -1.82 -15.68 -10.13
N ALA A 56 -2.35 -16.86 -9.79
CA ALA A 56 -3.60 -17.37 -10.35
C ALA A 56 -4.81 -16.47 -10.02
N LEU A 57 -4.93 -16.02 -8.77
CA LEU A 57 -5.97 -15.08 -8.34
C LEU A 57 -5.87 -13.73 -9.07
N GLU A 58 -4.66 -13.23 -9.30
CA GLU A 58 -4.41 -11.97 -10.03
C GLU A 58 -4.75 -12.09 -11.52
N SER A 59 -4.46 -13.23 -12.16
CA SER A 59 -4.87 -13.51 -13.54
C SER A 59 -6.40 -13.51 -13.69
N HIS A 60 -7.13 -14.11 -12.74
CA HIS A 60 -8.59 -14.06 -12.73
C HIS A 60 -9.14 -12.67 -12.47
N PHE A 61 -8.52 -11.90 -11.56
CA PHE A 61 -8.94 -10.54 -11.25
C PHE A 61 -8.94 -9.61 -12.47
N LEU A 62 -7.94 -9.75 -13.35
CA LEU A 62 -7.85 -8.97 -14.60
C LEU A 62 -9.01 -9.25 -15.56
N LYS A 63 -9.58 -10.47 -15.54
CA LYS A 63 -10.71 -10.87 -16.38
C LYS A 63 -12.06 -10.50 -15.75
N CYS A 64 -12.21 -10.79 -14.45
CA CYS A 64 -13.42 -10.52 -13.69
C CYS A 64 -13.09 -9.97 -12.28
N PRO A 65 -13.05 -8.63 -12.09
CA PRO A 65 -12.71 -8.01 -10.80
C PRO A 65 -13.82 -8.14 -9.73
N LYS A 66 -15.01 -8.61 -10.14
CA LYS A 66 -16.16 -8.93 -9.29
C LYS A 66 -16.63 -10.35 -9.61
N PRO A 67 -15.89 -11.39 -9.20
CA PRO A 67 -16.33 -12.76 -9.41
C PRO A 67 -17.63 -13.02 -8.63
N SER A 68 -18.53 -13.77 -9.25
CA SER A 68 -19.77 -14.27 -8.66
C SER A 68 -19.50 -15.27 -7.53
N ALA A 69 -20.51 -15.57 -6.71
CA ALA A 69 -20.39 -16.54 -5.63
C ALA A 69 -20.03 -17.95 -6.14
N GLN A 70 -20.48 -18.32 -7.35
CA GLN A 70 -20.12 -19.59 -7.99
C GLN A 70 -18.65 -19.59 -8.42
N GLU A 71 -18.18 -18.54 -9.09
CA GLU A 71 -16.77 -18.42 -9.49
C GLU A 71 -15.82 -18.43 -8.28
N ILE A 72 -16.19 -17.77 -7.18
CA ILE A 72 -15.41 -17.82 -5.93
C ILE A 72 -15.31 -19.25 -5.41
N THR A 73 -16.39 -20.03 -5.51
CA THR A 73 -16.40 -21.44 -5.08
C THR A 73 -15.52 -22.29 -6.00
N SER A 74 -15.67 -22.17 -7.32
CA SER A 74 -14.84 -22.89 -8.29
C SER A 74 -13.34 -22.57 -8.17
N LEU A 75 -12.99 -21.31 -7.89
CA LEU A 75 -11.61 -20.89 -7.63
C LEU A 75 -11.08 -21.46 -6.32
N ALA A 76 -11.90 -21.47 -5.27
CA ALA A 76 -11.54 -22.04 -3.97
C ALA A 76 -11.21 -23.53 -4.11
N ASP A 77 -12.03 -24.29 -4.83
CA ASP A 77 -11.81 -25.72 -5.06
C ASP A 77 -10.55 -25.97 -5.92
N SER A 78 -10.37 -25.19 -7.00
CA SER A 78 -9.23 -25.35 -7.92
C SER A 78 -7.89 -24.94 -7.29
N LEU A 79 -7.90 -23.93 -6.41
CA LEU A 79 -6.72 -23.43 -5.71
C LEU A 79 -6.53 -24.06 -4.33
N GLN A 80 -7.42 -24.99 -3.95
CA GLN A 80 -7.45 -25.66 -2.66
C GLN A 80 -7.42 -24.69 -1.46
N LEU A 81 -8.14 -23.58 -1.61
CA LEU A 81 -8.27 -22.52 -0.60
C LEU A 81 -9.66 -22.51 0.01
N GLU A 82 -9.79 -21.96 1.21
CA GLU A 82 -11.10 -21.71 1.80
C GLU A 82 -11.83 -20.60 1.03
N LYS A 83 -13.14 -20.78 0.80
CA LYS A 83 -14.01 -19.82 0.10
C LYS A 83 -13.90 -18.39 0.66
N GLU A 84 -13.80 -18.27 1.98
CA GLU A 84 -13.67 -16.99 2.66
C GLU A 84 -12.33 -16.30 2.37
N VAL A 85 -11.23 -17.07 2.24
CA VAL A 85 -9.91 -16.54 1.87
C VAL A 85 -9.95 -15.94 0.47
N VAL A 86 -10.55 -16.63 -0.50
CA VAL A 86 -10.70 -16.14 -1.88
C VAL A 86 -11.56 -14.87 -1.89
N ARG A 87 -12.72 -14.88 -1.23
CA ARG A 87 -13.62 -13.72 -1.15
C ARG A 87 -12.93 -12.49 -0.53
N VAL A 88 -12.24 -12.67 0.60
CA VAL A 88 -11.51 -11.60 1.29
C VAL A 88 -10.34 -11.10 0.44
N TRP A 89 -9.66 -11.99 -0.28
CA TRP A 89 -8.60 -11.60 -1.20
C TRP A 89 -9.12 -10.68 -2.30
N PHE A 90 -10.24 -11.01 -2.97
CA PHE A 90 -10.82 -10.16 -4.01
C PHE A 90 -11.30 -8.80 -3.46
N CYS A 91 -11.86 -8.78 -2.25
CA CYS A 91 -12.20 -7.53 -1.56
C CYS A 91 -10.97 -6.66 -1.30
N ASN A 92 -9.93 -7.25 -0.73
CA ASN A 92 -8.68 -6.54 -0.44
C ASN A 92 -7.97 -6.08 -1.72
N ARG A 93 -8.00 -6.89 -2.78
CA ARG A 93 -7.36 -6.56 -4.06
C ARG A 93 -8.02 -5.35 -4.74
N ARG A 94 -9.34 -5.29 -4.73
CA ARG A 94 -10.13 -4.15 -5.24
C ARG A 94 -9.96 -2.90 -4.37
N GLN A 95 -9.85 -3.05 -3.05
CA GLN A 95 -9.52 -1.94 -2.18
C GLN A 95 -8.10 -1.41 -2.44
N LYS A 96 -7.13 -2.29 -2.68
CA LYS A 96 -5.75 -1.90 -3.00
C LYS A 96 -5.69 -1.08 -4.29
N GLU A 97 -6.42 -1.48 -5.32
CA GLU A 97 -6.52 -0.71 -6.58
C GLU A 97 -7.00 0.73 -6.31
N LYS A 98 -8.10 0.88 -5.57
CA LYS A 98 -8.64 2.19 -5.18
C LYS A 98 -7.72 3.02 -4.26
N ARG A 99 -6.80 2.38 -3.53
CA ARG A 99 -5.84 3.06 -2.64
C ARG A 99 -4.54 3.48 -3.34
N MET A 100 -4.24 2.90 -4.49
CA MET A 100 -3.02 3.19 -5.26
C MET A 100 -3.24 4.27 -6.33
N THR A 101 -4.48 4.64 -6.61
CA THR A 101 -4.79 5.80 -7.46
C THR A 101 -4.95 7.04 -6.57
N PRO A 102 -3.95 7.94 -6.47
CA PRO A 102 -4.19 9.26 -5.88
C PRO A 102 -5.26 9.99 -6.73
N PRO A 103 -6.13 10.82 -6.15
CA PRO A 103 -7.11 11.63 -6.90
C PRO A 103 -6.47 12.75 -7.77
N GLY A 104 -5.27 12.54 -8.31
CA GLY A 104 -4.55 13.53 -9.13
C GLY A 104 -3.49 12.95 -10.07
N GLY A 105 -3.57 11.66 -10.43
CA GLY A 105 -2.65 11.05 -11.38
C GLY A 105 -3.16 11.15 -12.82
N THR A 106 -2.75 12.19 -13.54
CA THR A 106 -2.91 12.36 -14.99
C THR A 106 -2.46 11.10 -15.73
N LEU A 107 -3.30 10.61 -16.63
CA LEU A 107 -3.00 9.53 -17.57
C LEU A 107 -1.85 9.97 -18.50
N PRO A 108 -0.81 9.15 -18.78
CA PRO A 108 0.11 9.43 -19.87
C PRO A 108 -0.53 8.89 -21.16
N GLY A 109 -1.38 9.71 -21.76
CA GLY A 109 -1.93 9.49 -23.09
C GLY A 109 -1.85 10.78 -23.88
N ALA A 110 -0.80 10.87 -24.71
CA ALA A 110 -0.64 11.78 -25.84
C ALA A 110 -0.44 13.28 -25.56
N GLU A 111 0.79 13.67 -25.18
CA GLU A 111 1.28 15.04 -25.49
C GLU A 111 2.80 14.96 -25.75
N ASP A 112 3.19 14.43 -26.91
CA ASP A 112 4.51 14.72 -27.46
C ASP A 112 4.53 16.19 -27.93
N VAL A 113 5.66 16.86 -27.68
CA VAL A 113 6.10 18.11 -28.30
C VAL A 113 5.61 19.44 -27.66
N TYR A 114 6.11 19.77 -26.48
CA TYR A 114 6.69 21.10 -26.25
C TYR A 114 7.63 21.11 -25.04
N GLY A 115 8.89 21.53 -25.23
CA GLY A 115 9.82 21.71 -24.11
C GLY A 115 11.29 21.61 -24.50
N GLY A 116 11.71 22.36 -25.53
CA GLY A 116 13.11 22.61 -25.79
C GLY A 116 13.75 23.50 -24.72
N SER A 117 15.06 23.30 -24.53
CA SER A 117 16.04 24.09 -23.74
C SER A 117 15.95 23.93 -22.22
N ARG A 118 16.82 23.11 -21.60
CA ARG A 118 18.24 23.35 -21.24
C ARG A 118 18.44 24.64 -20.43
N ASP A 119 18.32 24.51 -19.11
CA ASP A 119 19.04 25.34 -18.14
C ASP A 119 19.48 24.49 -16.94
N THR A 120 20.56 23.73 -17.12
CA THR A 120 21.34 23.12 -16.04
C THR A 120 22.35 24.13 -15.50
N PRO A 121 22.37 24.45 -14.19
CA PRO A 121 23.39 25.31 -13.60
C PRO A 121 24.68 24.52 -13.32
N PRO A 122 25.89 25.08 -13.55
CA PRO A 122 27.15 24.39 -13.27
C PRO A 122 27.55 24.56 -11.79
N HIS A 123 27.86 23.44 -11.14
CA HIS A 123 28.42 23.37 -9.78
C HIS A 123 29.95 23.34 -9.86
N HIS A 124 30.63 24.47 -9.63
CA HIS A 124 32.08 24.51 -9.41
C HIS A 124 32.39 24.26 -7.93
N GLY A 125 33.23 23.26 -7.68
CA GLY A 125 33.65 22.84 -6.34
C GLY A 125 34.66 23.78 -5.69
N VAL A 126 34.66 23.75 -4.36
CA VAL A 126 35.74 24.31 -3.53
C VAL A 126 35.98 23.35 -2.36
N GLN A 127 37.27 23.02 -2.19
CA GLN A 127 37.83 22.08 -1.22
C GLN A 127 37.70 22.60 0.21
N THR A 128 37.38 21.71 1.15
CA THR A 128 37.51 21.96 2.58
C THR A 128 38.89 21.53 3.06
N PRO A 129 39.69 22.37 3.73
CA PRO A 129 40.88 21.93 4.42
C PRO A 129 40.50 21.35 5.79
N VAL A 130 41.06 20.17 6.09
CA VAL A 130 41.11 19.60 7.43
C VAL A 130 42.18 20.35 8.23
N GLN A 131 41.84 20.75 9.45
CA GLN A 131 42.80 21.05 10.51
C GLN A 131 42.41 20.28 11.77
#